data_AF-A0A8J3VIC0-F1
#
_entry.id   AF-A0A8J3VIC0-F1
#
_cell.length_a   1.000
_cell.length_b   1.000
_cell.length_c   1.000
_cell.angle_alpha   90.00
_cell.angle_beta   90.00
_cell.angle_gamma   90.00
#
_symmetry.space_group_name_H-M   'P 1'
#
loop_
_entity.id
_entity.type
_entity.pdbx_description
1 polymer ?
#
loop_
_entity_poly.entity_id
_entity_poly.type
_entity_poly.pdbx_seq_one_letter_code
_entity_poly.pdbx_strand_id
1 'polypeptide(L)'
;MTPYVRRFLAIAAVGAALFTVSACADVPQDEPGASVKPSITKAALADKKTSCDAYKALDSETQAKLEPLAADLSAAQSDPVKALGALSQVKTLIAQQETKLSAITDQAGDAEVKVALQTRLTEVRKLKTDLDAAGTDPAKLQAVFETVDDKKSDPVKVACL
;
A
#
# COMPACT_ATOMS: atom_id res chain seq x y z
N MET A 1 -23.31 -5.36 -16.63
CA MET A 1 -21.82 -5.32 -16.58
C MET A 1 -21.42 -4.10 -15.78
N THR A 2 -21.24 -4.28 -14.48
CA THR A 2 -21.01 -3.17 -13.55
C THR A 2 -19.50 -2.85 -13.50
N PRO A 3 -19.10 -1.57 -13.69
CA PRO A 3 -17.71 -1.18 -13.95
C PRO A 3 -16.77 -1.21 -12.72
N TYR A 4 -17.20 -1.76 -11.58
CA TYR A 4 -16.55 -1.61 -10.27
C TYR A 4 -15.15 -2.24 -10.15
N VAL A 5 -14.87 -3.32 -10.90
CA VAL A 5 -13.53 -3.95 -10.90
C VAL A 5 -12.56 -3.26 -11.87
N ARG A 6 -13.08 -2.50 -12.85
CA ARG A 6 -12.26 -1.95 -13.94
C ARG A 6 -11.37 -0.79 -13.53
N ARG A 7 -11.65 -0.10 -12.42
CA ARG A 7 -10.87 1.09 -12.02
C ARG A 7 -9.71 0.82 -11.08
N PHE A 8 -9.72 -0.30 -10.37
CA PHE A 8 -8.48 -0.86 -9.82
C PHE A 8 -7.56 -1.42 -10.90
N LEU A 9 -7.98 -1.46 -12.17
CA LEU A 9 -7.20 -2.01 -13.29
C LEU A 9 -6.74 -0.95 -14.31
N ALA A 10 -7.12 0.32 -14.12
CA ALA A 10 -6.78 1.40 -15.05
C ALA A 10 -5.53 2.19 -14.63
N ILE A 11 -4.44 1.49 -14.31
CA ILE A 11 -3.07 2.04 -14.36
C ILE A 11 -2.20 1.07 -15.16
N ALA A 12 -2.65 0.72 -16.36
CA ALA A 12 -1.76 0.17 -17.37
C ALA A 12 -1.17 1.33 -18.18
N ALA A 13 0.14 1.27 -18.38
CA ALA A 13 0.97 2.14 -19.22
C ALA A 13 1.48 3.44 -18.56
N VAL A 14 2.49 3.33 -17.68
CA VAL A 14 3.78 4.03 -17.87
C VAL A 14 4.90 3.21 -17.23
N GLY A 15 5.86 2.77 -18.04
CA GLY A 15 7.25 2.61 -17.59
C GLY A 15 7.66 1.26 -17.02
N ALA A 16 7.64 0.20 -17.84
CA ALA A 16 8.60 -0.89 -17.67
C ALA A 16 10.01 -0.35 -17.99
N ALA A 17 10.66 0.25 -17.00
CA ALA A 17 12.09 0.54 -17.05
C ALA A 17 12.79 -0.41 -16.06
N LEU A 18 13.55 -1.33 -16.66
CA LEU A 18 14.45 -2.26 -16.00
C LEU A 18 15.30 -1.55 -14.94
N PHE A 19 15.15 -1.93 -13.67
CA PHE A 19 16.23 -1.75 -12.71
C PHE A 19 16.73 -3.13 -12.31
N THR A 20 17.78 -3.52 -13.02
CA THR A 20 18.79 -4.47 -12.57
C THR A 20 19.17 -4.14 -11.13
N VAL A 21 19.08 -5.14 -10.26
CA VAL A 21 19.67 -5.10 -8.92
C VAL A 21 21.19 -5.07 -9.10
N SER A 22 21.77 -3.87 -9.25
CA SER A 22 23.22 -3.71 -9.19
C SER A 22 23.60 -3.65 -7.72
N ALA A 23 24.11 -4.79 -7.26
CA ALA A 23 25.20 -4.98 -6.30
C ALA A 23 25.34 -3.96 -5.16
N CYS A 24 25.33 -4.50 -3.94
CA CYS A 24 26.06 -3.96 -2.79
C CYS A 24 27.38 -3.32 -3.27
N ALA A 25 27.50 -2.00 -3.18
CA ALA A 25 28.71 -1.30 -3.58
C ALA A 25 29.85 -1.68 -2.62
N ASP A 26 30.91 -2.21 -3.24
CA ASP A 26 32.33 -2.23 -2.87
C ASP A 26 32.72 -1.85 -1.43
N VAL A 27 33.29 -2.84 -0.75
CA VAL A 27 34.20 -2.65 0.38
C VAL A 27 35.61 -2.53 -0.20
N PRO A 28 36.26 -1.35 -0.17
CA PRO A 28 37.71 -1.30 -0.14
C PRO A 28 38.15 -1.58 1.30
N GLN A 29 38.72 -2.76 1.51
CA GLN A 29 39.35 -3.17 2.75
C GLN A 29 40.83 -2.74 2.71
N ASP A 30 41.21 -1.69 3.43
CA ASP A 30 42.58 -1.57 4.00
C ASP A 30 42.67 -0.46 5.07
N GLU A 31 42.88 -0.87 6.33
CA GLU A 31 44.00 -0.51 7.23
C GLU A 31 43.59 -0.75 8.71
N PRO A 32 44.38 -1.50 9.51
CA PRO A 32 44.03 -1.85 10.87
C PRO A 32 44.50 -0.75 11.84
N GLY A 33 43.60 0.14 12.25
CA GLY A 33 43.94 1.05 13.35
C GLY A 33 43.15 2.34 13.42
N ALA A 34 41.84 2.28 13.67
CA ALA A 34 41.16 3.40 14.28
C ALA A 34 40.00 2.88 15.13
N SER A 35 40.02 3.26 16.40
CA SER A 35 38.98 2.97 17.37
C SER A 35 37.66 3.59 16.92
N VAL A 36 36.82 2.83 16.22
CA VAL A 36 35.47 3.24 15.88
C VAL A 36 34.62 3.03 17.13
N LYS A 37 34.54 4.07 17.97
CA LYS A 37 33.38 4.27 18.84
C LYS A 37 32.14 3.98 17.99
N PRO A 38 31.17 3.17 18.46
CA PRO A 38 29.88 3.07 17.78
C PRO A 38 29.24 4.46 17.88
N SER A 39 29.48 5.29 16.87
CA SER A 39 28.60 6.40 16.60
C SER A 39 27.29 5.72 16.29
N ILE A 40 26.34 5.85 17.22
CA ILE A 40 24.95 5.52 16.98
C ILE A 40 24.52 6.46 15.87
N THR A 41 24.73 6.04 14.62
CA THR A 41 24.17 6.71 13.46
C THR A 41 22.68 6.56 13.64
N LYS A 42 22.04 7.61 14.16
CA LYS A 42 20.59 7.74 14.15
C LYS A 42 20.17 7.41 12.73
N ALA A 43 19.45 6.31 12.52
CA ALA A 43 19.09 5.85 11.19
C ALA A 43 18.52 7.05 10.42
N ALA A 44 19.19 7.44 9.34
CA ALA A 44 18.76 8.59 8.57
C ALA A 44 17.35 8.30 8.05
N LEU A 45 16.43 9.26 8.22
CA LEU A 45 15.08 9.14 7.68
C LEU A 45 15.16 9.05 6.15
N ALA A 46 14.22 8.33 5.55
CA ALA A 46 14.13 8.16 4.11
C ALA A 46 13.82 9.49 3.44
N ASP A 47 14.51 9.77 2.33
CA ASP A 47 14.22 10.93 1.48
C ASP A 47 12.91 10.75 0.70
N LYS A 48 12.40 11.86 0.14
CA LYS A 48 11.14 11.92 -0.63
C LYS A 48 11.06 10.82 -1.68
N LYS A 49 12.13 10.57 -2.45
CA LYS A 49 12.13 9.57 -3.52
C LYS A 49 12.00 8.16 -2.94
N THR A 50 12.79 7.83 -1.92
CA THR A 50 12.77 6.52 -1.26
C THR A 50 11.40 6.21 -0.66
N SER A 51 10.76 7.17 0.03
CA SER A 51 9.41 7.00 0.57
C SER A 51 8.34 6.83 -0.53
N CYS A 52 8.45 7.60 -1.61
CA CYS A 52 7.54 7.51 -2.76
C CYS A 52 7.66 6.18 -3.52
N ASP A 53 8.88 5.68 -3.72
CA ASP A 53 9.12 4.39 -4.37
C ASP A 53 8.59 3.23 -3.51
N ALA A 54 8.83 3.29 -2.19
CA ALA A 54 8.28 2.30 -1.25
C ALA A 54 6.74 2.31 -1.26
N TYR A 55 6.12 3.49 -1.30
CA TYR A 55 4.67 3.61 -1.44
C TYR A 55 4.15 3.01 -2.75
N LYS A 56 4.78 3.35 -3.89
CA LYS A 56 4.37 2.83 -5.21
C LYS A 56 4.48 1.29 -5.29
N ALA A 57 5.55 0.73 -4.71
CA ALA A 57 5.73 -0.71 -4.62
C ALA A 57 4.62 -1.37 -3.77
N LEU A 58 4.29 -0.77 -2.62
CA LEU A 58 3.20 -1.24 -1.77
C LEU A 58 1.84 -1.17 -2.48
N ASP A 59 1.52 -0.05 -3.13
CA ASP A 59 0.26 0.13 -3.87
C ASP A 59 0.11 -0.93 -4.97
N SER A 60 1.19 -1.17 -5.72
CA SER A 60 1.23 -2.18 -6.79
C SER A 60 1.08 -3.61 -6.25
N GLU A 61 1.76 -3.93 -5.14
CA GLU A 61 1.65 -5.25 -4.49
C GLU A 61 0.22 -5.50 -3.99
N THR A 62 -0.38 -4.50 -3.34
CA THR A 62 -1.76 -4.60 -2.84
C THR A 62 -2.75 -4.75 -3.99
N GLN A 63 -2.60 -3.98 -5.07
CA GLN A 63 -3.46 -4.06 -6.26
C GLN A 63 -3.40 -5.43 -6.91
N ALA A 64 -2.19 -5.98 -7.12
CA ALA A 64 -2.00 -7.31 -7.72
C ALA A 64 -2.65 -8.43 -6.88
N LYS A 65 -2.72 -8.27 -5.56
CA LYS A 65 -3.37 -9.24 -4.65
C LYS A 65 -4.88 -9.04 -4.54
N LEU A 66 -5.38 -7.83 -4.74
CA LEU A 66 -6.82 -7.53 -4.74
C LEU A 66 -7.50 -7.94 -6.05
N GLU A 67 -6.81 -7.81 -7.18
CA GLU A 67 -7.35 -8.10 -8.51
C GLU A 67 -8.02 -9.49 -8.63
N PRO A 68 -7.39 -10.61 -8.24
CA PRO A 68 -8.03 -11.93 -8.33
C PRO A 68 -9.25 -12.08 -7.41
N LEU A 69 -9.36 -11.28 -6.35
CA LEU A 69 -10.45 -11.35 -5.37
C LEU A 69 -11.69 -10.60 -5.83
N ALA A 70 -11.53 -9.67 -6.78
CA ALA A 70 -12.59 -8.78 -7.20
C ALA A 70 -13.77 -9.54 -7.84
N ALA A 71 -13.49 -10.61 -8.59
CA ALA A 71 -14.53 -11.46 -9.16
C ALA A 71 -15.33 -12.18 -8.07
N ASP A 72 -14.66 -12.76 -7.08
CA ASP A 72 -15.30 -13.49 -5.97
C ASP A 72 -16.12 -12.56 -5.06
N LEU A 73 -15.64 -11.33 -4.82
CA LEU A 73 -16.40 -10.29 -4.11
C LEU A 73 -17.68 -9.90 -4.88
N SER A 74 -17.59 -9.79 -6.21
CA SER A 74 -18.74 -9.45 -7.05
C SER A 74 -19.78 -10.57 -7.16
N ALA A 75 -19.37 -11.81 -6.86
CA ALA A 75 -20.22 -13.00 -6.89
C ALA A 75 -21.00 -13.23 -5.58
N ALA A 76 -20.99 -12.28 -4.63
CA ALA A 76 -21.59 -12.44 -3.30
C ALA A 76 -23.07 -12.87 -3.28
N GLN A 77 -23.84 -12.49 -4.30
CA GLN A 77 -25.25 -12.92 -4.42
C GLN A 77 -25.40 -14.35 -4.94
N SER A 78 -24.45 -14.85 -5.73
CA SER A 78 -24.50 -16.18 -6.36
C SER A 78 -23.68 -17.24 -5.61
N ASP A 79 -22.61 -16.85 -4.93
CA ASP A 79 -21.73 -17.74 -4.16
C ASP A 79 -21.25 -17.01 -2.88
N PRO A 80 -22.07 -16.99 -1.82
CA PRO A 80 -21.76 -16.27 -0.60
C PRO A 80 -20.54 -16.85 0.14
N VAL A 81 -20.24 -18.14 -0.03
CA VAL A 81 -19.08 -18.78 0.62
C VAL A 81 -17.77 -18.27 0.00
N LYS A 82 -17.69 -18.20 -1.33
CA LYS A 82 -16.51 -17.62 -2.00
C LYS A 82 -16.35 -16.15 -1.69
N ALA A 83 -17.45 -15.38 -1.67
CA ALA A 83 -17.39 -13.97 -1.31
C ALA A 83 -16.91 -13.74 0.13
N LEU A 84 -17.31 -14.59 1.08
CA LEU A 84 -16.78 -14.55 2.45
C LEU A 84 -15.30 -14.90 2.52
N GLY A 85 -14.85 -15.91 1.76
CA GLY A 85 -13.44 -16.25 1.62
C GLY A 85 -12.60 -15.09 1.08
N ALA A 86 -13.07 -14.48 -0.01
CA ALA A 86 -12.45 -13.30 -0.61
C ALA A 86 -12.43 -12.10 0.35
N LEU A 87 -13.52 -11.86 1.08
CA LEU A 87 -13.59 -10.81 2.10
C LEU A 87 -12.54 -11.00 3.21
N SER A 88 -12.37 -12.23 3.71
CA SER A 88 -11.35 -12.53 4.72
C SER A 88 -9.94 -12.23 4.22
N GLN A 89 -9.68 -12.50 2.93
CA GLN A 89 -8.40 -12.18 2.30
C GLN A 89 -8.23 -10.67 2.13
N VAL A 90 -9.27 -9.93 1.71
CA VAL A 90 -9.25 -8.47 1.61
C VAL A 90 -8.94 -7.82 2.96
N LYS A 91 -9.59 -8.28 4.05
CA LYS A 91 -9.31 -7.78 5.41
C LYS A 91 -7.84 -7.99 5.80
N THR A 92 -7.28 -9.14 5.43
CA THR A 92 -5.87 -9.45 5.68
C THR A 92 -4.95 -8.54 4.86
N LEU A 93 -5.26 -8.30 3.58
CA LEU A 93 -4.50 -7.39 2.73
C LEU A 93 -4.52 -5.95 3.26
N ILE A 94 -5.67 -5.47 3.73
CA ILE A 94 -5.80 -4.14 4.32
C ILE A 94 -4.98 -4.02 5.61
N ALA A 95 -4.99 -5.03 6.48
CA ALA A 95 -4.15 -5.04 7.68
C ALA A 95 -2.65 -5.05 7.36
N GLN A 96 -2.24 -5.81 6.33
CA GLN A 96 -0.86 -5.80 5.84
C GLN A 96 -0.48 -4.43 5.25
N GLN A 97 -1.37 -3.83 4.47
CA GLN A 97 -1.17 -2.50 3.90
C GLN A 97 -1.06 -1.45 5.00
N GLU A 98 -1.92 -1.46 6.02
CA GLU A 98 -1.84 -0.57 7.18
C GLU A 98 -0.47 -0.67 7.86
N THR A 99 0.00 -1.91 8.11
CA THR A 99 1.28 -2.15 8.78
C THR A 99 2.47 -1.62 7.97
N LYS A 100 2.52 -1.98 6.67
CA LYS A 100 3.60 -1.54 5.77
C LYS A 100 3.57 -0.02 5.55
N LEU A 101 2.38 0.56 5.38
CA LEU A 101 2.20 2.00 5.20
C LEU A 101 2.60 2.79 6.45
N SER A 102 2.29 2.28 7.66
CA SER A 102 2.74 2.89 8.91
C SER A 102 4.27 2.93 8.97
N ALA A 103 4.95 1.82 8.63
CA ALA A 103 6.41 1.76 8.62
C ALA A 103 7.03 2.78 7.64
N ILE A 104 6.46 2.93 6.43
CA ILE A 104 6.91 3.94 5.45
C ILE A 104 6.69 5.35 6.01
N THR A 105 5.55 5.60 6.66
CA THR A 105 5.21 6.89 7.27
C THR A 105 6.17 7.28 8.40
N ASP A 106 6.54 6.32 9.24
CA ASP A 106 7.44 6.55 10.38
C ASP A 106 8.87 6.87 9.91
N GLN A 107 9.29 6.22 8.82
CA GLN A 107 10.61 6.42 8.22
C GLN A 107 10.70 7.62 7.27
N ALA A 108 9.58 8.20 6.84
CA ALA A 108 9.57 9.34 5.93
C ALA A 108 10.19 10.60 6.59
N GLY A 109 11.22 11.14 5.95
CA GLY A 109 11.89 12.39 6.32
C GLY A 109 11.29 13.63 5.67
N ASP A 110 10.66 13.49 4.51
CA ASP A 110 9.98 14.59 3.82
C ASP A 110 8.62 14.88 4.46
N ALA A 111 8.37 16.14 4.82
CA ALA A 111 7.17 16.53 5.57
C ALA A 111 5.88 16.43 4.74
N GLU A 112 5.95 16.77 3.45
CA GLU A 112 4.79 16.74 2.55
C GLU A 112 4.35 15.29 2.30
N VAL A 113 5.31 14.42 1.95
CA VAL A 113 5.07 12.99 1.77
C VAL A 113 4.58 12.36 3.08
N LYS A 114 5.15 12.74 4.23
CA LYS A 114 4.72 12.20 5.52
C LYS A 114 3.26 12.56 5.84
N VAL A 115 2.83 13.80 5.61
CA VAL A 115 1.43 14.21 5.82
C VAL A 115 0.49 13.47 4.86
N ALA A 116 0.91 13.31 3.60
CA ALA A 116 0.14 12.54 2.62
C ALA A 116 0.00 11.07 3.03
N LEU A 117 1.09 10.43 3.48
CA LEU A 117 1.10 9.05 3.98
C LEU A 117 0.24 8.89 5.24
N GLN A 118 0.27 9.85 6.18
CA GLN A 118 -0.61 9.87 7.36
C GLN A 118 -2.09 9.97 6.98
N THR A 119 -2.41 10.80 5.99
CA THR A 119 -3.77 10.91 5.44
C THR A 119 -4.20 9.56 4.87
N ARG A 120 -3.36 8.94 4.04
CA ARG A 120 -3.63 7.62 3.47
C ARG A 120 -3.77 6.53 4.53
N LEU A 121 -2.93 6.54 5.56
CA LEU A 121 -3.02 5.61 6.69
C LEU A 121 -4.35 5.76 7.44
N THR A 122 -4.84 6.99 7.58
CA THR A 122 -6.14 7.26 8.20
C THR A 122 -7.29 6.72 7.35
N GLU A 123 -7.23 6.86 6.02
CA GLU A 123 -8.20 6.26 5.10
C GLU A 123 -8.20 4.73 5.17
N VAL A 124 -7.02 4.10 5.17
CA VAL A 124 -6.88 2.63 5.29
C VAL A 124 -7.45 2.13 6.62
N ARG A 125 -7.17 2.82 7.73
CA ARG A 125 -7.74 2.50 9.06
C ARG A 125 -9.25 2.63 9.08
N LYS A 126 -9.79 3.68 8.45
CA LYS A 126 -11.23 3.86 8.31
C LYS A 126 -11.85 2.72 7.51
N LEU A 127 -11.29 2.39 6.34
CA LEU A 127 -11.76 1.27 5.52
C LEU A 127 -11.78 -0.05 6.29
N LYS A 128 -10.72 -0.35 7.04
CA LYS A 128 -10.67 -1.53 7.91
C LYS A 128 -11.81 -1.53 8.93
N THR A 129 -12.02 -0.41 9.62
CA THR A 129 -13.09 -0.25 10.61
C THR A 129 -14.46 -0.43 9.97
N ASP A 130 -14.67 0.14 8.79
CA ASP A 130 -15.94 0.05 8.06
C ASP A 130 -16.21 -1.41 7.59
N LEU A 131 -15.18 -2.13 7.14
CA LEU A 131 -15.27 -3.57 6.81
C LEU A 131 -15.51 -4.45 8.04
N ASP A 132 -14.98 -4.08 9.19
CA ASP A 132 -15.25 -4.79 10.45
C ASP A 132 -16.67 -4.54 10.95
N ALA A 133 -17.17 -3.30 10.85
CA ALA A 133 -18.55 -2.95 11.17
C ALA A 133 -19.56 -3.59 10.20
N ALA A 134 -19.19 -3.74 8.93
CA ALA A 134 -20.01 -4.45 7.95
C ALA A 134 -20.10 -5.96 8.23
N GLY A 135 -19.08 -6.55 8.88
CA GLY A 135 -19.05 -7.97 9.21
C GLY A 135 -19.13 -8.84 7.96
N THR A 136 -20.16 -9.68 7.88
CA THR A 136 -20.45 -10.56 6.74
C THR A 136 -21.70 -10.12 5.95
N ASP A 137 -22.25 -8.94 6.25
CA ASP A 137 -23.44 -8.40 5.60
C ASP A 137 -23.10 -7.91 4.18
N PRO A 138 -23.60 -8.57 3.12
CA PRO A 138 -23.24 -8.23 1.75
C PRO A 138 -23.62 -6.80 1.35
N ALA A 139 -24.75 -6.28 1.87
CA ALA A 139 -25.22 -4.94 1.53
C ALA A 139 -24.33 -3.87 2.17
N LYS A 140 -23.93 -4.08 3.43
CA LYS A 140 -22.98 -3.17 4.10
C LYS A 140 -21.61 -3.21 3.45
N LEU A 141 -21.12 -4.39 3.11
CA LEU A 141 -19.83 -4.55 2.42
C LEU A 141 -19.82 -3.84 1.06
N GLN A 142 -20.90 -3.97 0.29
CA GLN A 142 -21.05 -3.26 -0.97
C GLN A 142 -21.00 -1.73 -0.77
N ALA A 143 -21.72 -1.20 0.22
CA ALA A 143 -21.68 0.23 0.53
C ALA A 143 -20.27 0.71 0.92
N VAL A 144 -19.51 -0.10 1.68
CA VAL A 144 -18.11 0.21 2.02
C VAL A 144 -17.26 0.31 0.75
N PHE A 145 -17.35 -0.65 -0.17
CA PHE A 145 -16.59 -0.60 -1.42
C PHE A 145 -17.00 0.56 -2.33
N GLU A 146 -18.28 0.93 -2.35
CA GLU A 146 -18.77 2.09 -3.12
C GLU A 146 -18.20 3.42 -2.59
N THR A 147 -18.07 3.58 -1.26
CA THR A 147 -17.49 4.80 -0.68
C THR A 147 -15.98 4.98 -0.91
N VAL A 148 -15.26 3.92 -1.26
CA VAL A 148 -13.83 3.97 -1.61
C VAL A 148 -13.62 4.45 -3.05
N ASP A 149 -14.62 4.30 -3.93
CA ASP A 149 -14.55 4.65 -5.37
C ASP A 149 -14.71 6.18 -5.62
N ASP A 150 -15.17 6.94 -4.63
CA ASP A 150 -15.45 8.37 -4.79
C ASP A 150 -14.18 9.25 -4.84
N LYS A 151 -13.61 9.32 -6.05
CA LYS A 151 -12.94 10.47 -6.70
C LYS A 151 -11.93 11.32 -5.91
N LYS A 152 -11.34 10.85 -4.82
CA LYS A 152 -10.19 11.54 -4.23
C LYS A 152 -8.91 11.11 -4.93
N SER A 153 -8.25 12.07 -5.59
CA SER A 153 -6.87 11.91 -6.02
C SER A 153 -6.04 11.47 -4.81
N ASP A 154 -5.35 10.35 -4.94
CA ASP A 154 -4.50 9.80 -3.87
C ASP A 154 -3.48 10.87 -3.45
N PRO A 155 -3.55 11.35 -2.18
CA PRO A 155 -2.71 12.46 -1.73
C PRO A 155 -1.23 12.11 -1.78
N VAL A 156 -0.87 10.82 -1.65
CA VAL A 156 0.52 10.37 -1.75
C VAL A 156 0.98 10.40 -3.21
N LYS A 157 0.12 10.02 -4.17
CA LYS A 157 0.44 10.16 -5.60
C LYS A 157 0.70 11.60 -5.97
N VAL A 158 -0.11 12.55 -5.47
CA VAL A 158 0.10 13.99 -5.69
C VAL A 158 1.42 14.47 -5.07
N ALA A 159 1.69 14.09 -3.81
CA ALA A 159 2.94 14.46 -3.14
C ALA A 159 4.19 13.85 -3.80
N CYS A 160 4.04 12.75 -4.54
CA CYS A 160 5.12 12.03 -5.22
C CYS A 160 5.30 12.39 -6.72
N LEU A 161 4.59 13.40 -7.20
CA LEU A 161 4.85 14.06 -8.50
C LEU A 161 5.97 15.10 -8.36
#